data_AF-A0A8R1IKS6-F1
#
_entry.id   AF-A0A8R1IKS6-F1
#
_cell.length_a   1.000
_cell.length_b   1.000
_cell.length_c   1.000
_cell.angle_alpha   90.00
_cell.angle_beta   90.00
_cell.angle_gamma   90.00
#
_symmetry.space_group_name_H-M   'P 1'
#
loop_
_entity.id
_entity.type
_entity.pdbx_description
1 polymer ?
#
loop_
_entity_poly.entity_id
_entity_poly.type
_entity_poly.pdbx_seq_one_letter_code
_entity_poly.pdbx_strand_id
1 'polypeptide(L)'
;MTTKCVLKELENFGPLLYGALVIAKQFEVAECTHSTPRAASDCLAHLARRAASGKTKYLIATQDDELTEKLRGIVGTPIMYIKFKTVLLDN
;
A
#
# COMPACT_ATOMS: atom_id res chain seq x y z
N MET A 1 -5.56 -6.64 3.37
CA MET A 1 -5.96 -5.26 3.73
C MET A 1 -5.66 -4.34 2.55
N THR A 2 -6.44 -3.27 2.37
CA THR A 2 -6.21 -2.20 1.39
C THR A 2 -6.50 -0.82 2.02
N THR A 3 -6.37 0.28 1.28
CA THR A 3 -6.78 1.62 1.74
C THR A 3 -7.81 2.23 0.80
N LYS A 4 -8.56 3.23 1.28
CA LYS A 4 -9.50 3.99 0.42
C LYS A 4 -8.78 4.67 -0.76
N CYS A 5 -7.52 5.09 -0.58
CA CYS A 5 -6.70 5.65 -1.66
C CYS A 5 -6.40 4.63 -2.75
N VAL A 6 -5.96 3.42 -2.38
CA VAL A 6 -5.68 2.33 -3.34
C VAL A 6 -6.95 1.98 -4.12
N LEU A 7 -8.10 1.85 -3.44
CA LEU A 7 -9.37 1.58 -4.09
C LEU A 7 -9.76 2.69 -5.08
N LYS A 8 -9.61 3.96 -4.69
CA LYS A 8 -9.94 5.10 -5.54
C LYS A 8 -9.02 5.19 -6.76
N GLU A 9 -7.74 4.89 -6.59
CA GLU A 9 -6.77 4.86 -7.69
C GLU A 9 -7.13 3.77 -8.71
N LEU A 10 -7.42 2.54 -8.24
CA LEU A 10 -7.89 1.44 -9.09
C LEU A 10 -9.19 1.79 -9.84
N GLU A 11 -10.14 2.48 -9.18
CA GLU A 11 -11.37 2.97 -9.82
C GLU A 11 -11.07 3.98 -10.94
N ASN A 12 -10.12 4.88 -10.74
CA ASN A 12 -9.77 5.91 -11.72
C ASN A 12 -9.10 5.31 -12.98
N PHE A 13 -8.40 4.18 -12.85
CA PHE A 13 -7.86 3.44 -14.01
C PHE A 13 -8.92 2.67 -14.80
N GLY A 14 -10.13 2.53 -14.26
CA GLY A 14 -11.29 2.01 -14.98
C GLY A 14 -11.11 0.56 -15.46
N PRO A 15 -11.50 0.23 -16.71
CA PRO A 15 -11.53 -1.15 -17.20
C PRO A 15 -10.18 -1.89 -17.13
N LEU A 16 -9.06 -1.16 -17.28
CA LEU A 16 -7.72 -1.74 -17.27
C LEU A 16 -7.42 -2.50 -15.96
N LEU A 17 -7.89 -1.97 -14.84
CA LEU A 17 -7.63 -2.52 -13.50
C LEU A 17 -8.90 -3.02 -12.80
N TYR A 18 -9.99 -3.25 -13.53
CA TYR A 18 -11.26 -3.67 -12.93
C TYR A 18 -11.14 -5.00 -12.15
N GLY A 19 -10.42 -5.98 -12.69
CA GLY A 19 -10.19 -7.24 -11.98
C GLY A 19 -9.44 -7.04 -10.66
N ALA A 20 -8.40 -6.19 -10.67
CA ALA A 20 -7.67 -5.83 -9.47
C ALA A 20 -8.54 -5.08 -8.46
N LEU A 21 -9.43 -4.19 -8.92
CA LEU A 21 -10.40 -3.49 -8.07
C LEU A 21 -11.36 -4.46 -7.38
N VAL A 22 -11.92 -5.43 -8.11
CA VAL A 22 -12.82 -6.44 -7.55
C VAL A 22 -12.14 -7.25 -6.46
N ILE A 23 -10.89 -7.69 -6.70
CA ILE A 23 -10.09 -8.41 -5.71
C ILE A 23 -9.78 -7.51 -4.50
N ALA A 24 -9.35 -6.26 -4.72
CA ALA A 24 -9.02 -5.33 -3.65
C ALA A 24 -10.21 -5.03 -2.73
N LYS A 25 -11.43 -4.96 -3.28
CA LYS A 25 -12.68 -4.74 -2.52
C LYS A 25 -13.05 -5.88 -1.57
N GLN A 26 -12.44 -7.05 -1.70
CA GLN A 26 -12.67 -8.18 -0.79
C GLN A 26 -11.86 -8.08 0.51
N PHE A 27 -10.89 -7.17 0.59
CA PHE A 27 -10.04 -7.01 1.77
C PHE A 27 -10.57 -5.93 2.72
N GLU A 28 -10.24 -6.08 4.01
CA GLU A 28 -10.46 -5.03 5.01
C GLU A 28 -9.77 -3.72 4.62
N VAL A 29 -10.46 -2.61 4.84
CA VAL A 29 -9.98 -1.27 4.52
C VAL A 29 -9.32 -0.64 5.74
N ALA A 30 -8.01 -0.44 5.68
CA ALA A 30 -7.25 0.31 6.66
C ALA A 30 -7.66 1.79 6.65
N GLU A 31 -7.77 2.36 7.85
CA GLU A 31 -8.11 3.77 7.99
C GLU A 31 -6.90 4.68 7.72
N CYS A 32 -7.04 5.52 6.69
CA CYS A 32 -6.15 6.63 6.42
C CYS A 32 -6.74 7.92 7.02
N THR A 33 -5.92 8.77 7.67
CA THR A 33 -6.37 9.94 8.44
C THR A 33 -6.51 11.24 7.64
N HIS A 34 -6.34 11.20 6.32
CA HIS A 34 -6.56 12.38 5.48
C HIS A 34 -8.01 12.43 4.99
N SER A 35 -8.54 13.64 4.78
CA SER A 35 -9.95 13.87 4.45
C SER A 35 -10.32 13.45 3.04
N THR A 36 -9.42 13.64 2.07
CA THR A 36 -9.63 13.30 0.65
C THR A 36 -8.67 12.20 0.21
N PRO A 37 -9.07 11.30 -0.71
CA PRO A 37 -8.14 10.35 -1.30
C PRO A 37 -6.98 11.09 -1.99
N ARG A 38 -5.77 10.59 -1.77
CA ARG A 38 -4.54 11.03 -2.44
C ARG A 38 -3.90 9.85 -3.18
N ALA A 39 -2.76 10.08 -3.83
CA ALA A 39 -1.97 9.01 -4.46
C ALA A 39 -1.77 7.83 -3.49
N ALA A 40 -1.96 6.61 -3.98
CA ALA A 40 -1.89 5.41 -3.15
C ALA A 40 -0.51 5.26 -2.51
N SER A 41 0.56 5.59 -3.24
CA SER A 41 1.94 5.56 -2.73
C SER A 41 2.15 6.48 -1.54
N ASP A 42 1.68 7.73 -1.60
CA ASP A 42 1.76 8.67 -0.48
C ASP A 42 0.89 8.25 0.71
N CYS A 43 -0.28 7.64 0.44
CA CYS A 43 -1.12 7.05 1.47
C CYS A 43 -0.38 5.94 2.23
N LEU A 44 0.21 4.98 1.51
CA LEU A 44 0.92 3.85 2.08
C LEU A 44 2.19 4.27 2.83
N ALA A 45 2.98 5.20 2.29
CA ALA A 45 4.17 5.72 2.97
C ALA A 45 3.83 6.35 4.33
N HIS A 46 2.74 7.12 4.40
CA HIS A 46 2.30 7.71 5.67
C HIS A 46 1.70 6.68 6.63
N LEU A 47 1.00 5.66 6.11
CA LEU A 47 0.50 4.55 6.92
C LEU A 47 1.66 3.80 7.58
N ALA A 48 2.74 3.54 6.82
CA ALA A 48 3.97 2.94 7.33
C ALA A 48 4.63 3.79 8.43
N ARG A 49 4.80 5.11 8.20
CA ARG A 49 5.36 6.02 9.22
C ARG A 49 4.57 6.00 10.53
N ARG A 50 3.24 6.01 10.45
CA ARG A 50 2.36 5.94 11.63
C ARG A 50 2.48 4.60 12.36
N ALA A 51 2.64 3.51 11.62
CA ALA A 51 2.78 2.17 12.19
C ALA A 51 4.14 1.94 12.85
N ALA A 52 5.21 2.61 12.37
CA ALA A 52 6.53 2.56 12.99
C ALA A 52 6.48 2.99 14.46
N SER A 53 5.82 4.11 14.76
CA SER A 53 5.61 4.62 16.13
C SER A 53 4.37 4.08 16.84
N GLY A 54 3.51 3.33 16.13
CA GLY A 54 2.21 2.87 16.61
C GLY A 54 2.21 1.45 17.17
N LYS A 55 1.08 1.07 17.79
CA LYS A 55 0.82 -0.32 18.23
C LYS A 55 0.50 -1.24 17.05
N THR A 56 -0.19 -0.73 16.03
CA THR A 56 -0.49 -1.47 14.80
C THR A 56 0.76 -1.53 13.93
N LYS A 57 1.10 -2.73 13.45
CA LYS A 57 2.23 -2.97 12.55
C LYS A 57 1.72 -3.36 11.17
N TYR A 58 2.35 -2.82 10.13
CA TYR A 58 2.03 -3.14 8.75
C TYR A 58 3.28 -3.63 8.03
N LEU A 59 3.08 -4.60 7.15
CA LEU A 59 3.98 -4.94 6.07
C LEU A 59 3.39 -4.34 4.80
N ILE A 60 4.20 -3.59 4.05
CA ILE A 60 3.72 -2.86 2.87
C ILE A 60 4.08 -3.64 1.62
N ALA A 61 3.06 -4.00 0.84
CA ALA A 61 3.25 -4.69 -0.43
C ALA A 61 3.24 -3.67 -1.59
N THR A 62 4.31 -3.59 -2.38
CA THR A 62 4.42 -2.64 -3.49
C THR A 62 5.31 -3.17 -4.62
N GLN A 63 5.04 -2.72 -5.86
CA GLN A 63 5.93 -2.89 -7.02
C GLN A 63 6.48 -1.54 -7.53
N ASP A 64 6.17 -0.46 -6.81
CA ASP A 64 6.65 0.90 -7.09
C ASP A 64 8.02 1.09 -6.43
N ASP A 65 9.05 1.32 -7.25
CA ASP A 65 10.43 1.51 -6.81
C ASP A 65 10.59 2.80 -5.98
N GLU A 66 9.91 3.90 -6.34
CA GLU A 66 9.97 5.15 -5.59
C GLU A 66 9.33 5.01 -4.21
N LEU A 67 8.22 4.29 -4.12
CA LEU A 67 7.61 3.96 -2.84
C LEU A 67 8.52 3.04 -2.02
N THR A 68 9.15 2.06 -2.65
CA THR A 68 10.09 1.15 -1.99
C THR A 68 11.24 1.91 -1.33
N GLU A 69 11.86 2.85 -2.05
CA GLU A 69 12.92 3.71 -1.49
C GLU A 69 12.42 4.58 -0.33
N LYS A 70 11.21 5.16 -0.45
CA LYS A 70 10.60 5.91 0.66
C LYS A 70 10.36 5.04 1.90
N LEU A 71 9.99 3.77 1.72
CA LEU A 71 9.71 2.83 2.81
C LEU A 71 10.98 2.34 3.49
N ARG A 72 12.08 2.10 2.75
CA ARG A 72 13.40 1.76 3.31
C ARG A 72 13.93 2.85 4.24
N GLY A 73 13.58 4.10 3.98
CA GLY A 73 13.87 5.23 4.87
C GLY A 73 13.08 5.23 6.19
N ILE A 74 12.10 4.34 6.37
CA ILE A 74 11.26 4.25 7.58
C ILE A 74 11.64 2.99 8.35
N VAL A 75 12.39 3.17 9.44
CA VAL A 75 12.89 2.07 10.28
C VAL A 75 11.78 1.12 10.71
N GLY A 76 12.01 -0.18 10.51
CA GLY A 76 11.10 -1.24 10.93
C GLY A 76 9.87 -1.41 10.05
N THR A 77 9.97 -1.05 8.77
CA THR A 77 8.91 -1.23 7.76
C THR A 77 9.24 -2.41 6.85
N PRO A 78 8.65 -3.60 7.06
CA PRO A 78 8.83 -4.72 6.15
C PRO A 78 8.19 -4.42 4.80
N ILE A 79 8.91 -4.67 3.71
CA ILE A 79 8.45 -4.41 2.35
C ILE A 79 8.29 -5.74 1.62
N MET A 80 7.17 -5.93 0.95
CA MET A 80 6.89 -7.14 0.18
C MET A 80 6.67 -6.80 -1.28
N TYR A 81 7.25 -7.59 -2.18
CA TYR A 81 7.08 -7.41 -3.62
C TYR A 81 7.11 -8.76 -4.34
N ILE A 82 6.67 -8.80 -5.59
CA ILE A 82 6.67 -10.03 -6.40
C ILE A 82 7.83 -9.95 -7.38
N LYS A 83 8.70 -10.97 -7.37
CA LYS A 83 9.76 -11.12 -8.37
C LYS A 83 9.70 -12.51 -8.97
N PHE A 84 9.70 -12.60 -10.29
CA PHE A 84 9.42 -13.83 -11.03
C PHE A 84 8.07 -14.45 -10.64
N LYS A 85 8.09 -15.58 -9.92
CA LYS A 85 6.89 -16.30 -9.43
C LYS A 85 6.90 -16.44 -7.91
N THR A 86 7.62 -15.56 -7.22
CA THR A 86 7.82 -15.63 -5.78
C THR A 86 7.53 -14.27 -5.14
N VAL A 87 6.89 -14.33 -3.98
CA VAL A 87 6.73 -13.17 -3.10
C VAL A 87 8.01 -13.07 -2.27
N LEU A 88 8.70 -11.93 -2.39
CA LEU A 88 9.91 -11.63 -1.63
C LEU A 88 9.58 -10.66 -0.50
N LEU A 89 10.24 -10.86 0.63
CA LEU A 89 10.22 -9.98 1.77
C LEU A 89 11.57 -9.29 1.89
N ASP A 90 11.55 -7.97 2.00
CA ASP A 90 12.70 -7.09 2.17
C ASP A 90 12.56 -6.29 3.46
N ASN A 91 13.70 -5.83 3.99
CA ASN A 91 13.82 -5.17 5.29
C ASN A 91 14.08 -3.67 5.16
#